data_AF-A0A327JZG4-F1
#
_entry.id   AF-A0A327JZG4-F1
#
_cell.length_a   1.000
_cell.length_b   1.000
_cell.length_c   1.000
_cell.angle_alpha   90.00
_cell.angle_beta   90.00
_cell.angle_gamma   90.00
#
_symmetry.space_group_name_H-M   'P 1'
#
loop_
_entity.id
_entity.type
_entity.pdbx_description
1 polymer ?
#
loop_
_entity_poly.entity_id
_entity_poly.type
_entity_poly.pdbx_seq_one_letter_code
_entity_poly.pdbx_strand_id
1 'polypeptide(L)'
;MKSAQRIAALNDAAQKLGLTVGTTVADARARHPGLVVVPHDPAADAALLDAVAEACDRFTPLVALDPPEGLVLDITGCAHLFGGEAALAAALHARLA
;
A
#
# COMPACT_ATOMS: atom_id res chain seq x y z
N MET A 1 16.13 8.16 -26.15
CA MET A 1 15.32 9.15 -25.41
C MET A 1 15.47 8.85 -23.92
N LYS A 2 15.94 9.80 -23.10
CA LYS A 2 15.99 9.61 -21.63
C LYS A 2 14.56 9.74 -21.09
N SER A 3 14.05 8.71 -20.42
CA SER A 3 12.75 8.78 -19.74
C SER A 3 12.86 9.74 -18.54
N ALA A 4 11.87 10.62 -18.39
CA ALA A 4 11.83 11.54 -17.24
C ALA A 4 11.34 10.79 -16.00
N GLN A 5 11.99 11.02 -14.85
CA GLN A 5 11.54 10.46 -13.57
C GLN A 5 10.16 11.02 -13.20
N ARG A 6 9.26 10.14 -12.75
CA ARG A 6 7.89 10.47 -12.36
C ARG A 6 7.61 10.01 -10.93
N ILE A 7 6.70 10.73 -10.28
CA ILE A 7 6.17 10.36 -8.97
C ILE A 7 5.41 9.04 -9.11
N ALA A 8 5.82 8.03 -8.33
CA ALA A 8 5.15 6.72 -8.26
C ALA A 8 4.06 6.70 -7.16
N ALA A 9 4.32 7.33 -6.02
CA ALA A 9 3.39 7.41 -4.89
C ALA A 9 3.55 8.75 -4.14
N LEU A 10 2.54 9.11 -3.33
CA LEU A 10 2.49 10.35 -2.57
C LEU A 10 1.94 10.08 -1.17
N ASN A 11 2.54 10.69 -0.16
CA ASN A 11 1.93 10.78 1.16
C ASN A 11 0.86 11.89 1.20
N ASP A 12 0.08 11.93 2.28
CA ASP A 12 -1.01 12.91 2.45
C ASP A 12 -0.54 14.36 2.36
N ALA A 13 0.64 14.68 2.88
CA ALA A 13 1.20 16.02 2.83
C ALA A 13 1.48 16.45 1.39
N ALA A 14 2.06 15.55 0.58
CA ALA A 14 2.36 15.81 -0.82
C ALA A 14 1.08 15.88 -1.68
N GLN A 15 0.05 15.09 -1.37
CA GLN A 15 -1.26 15.21 -2.02
C GLN A 15 -1.90 16.58 -1.77
N LYS A 16 -1.81 17.11 -0.53
CA LYS A 16 -2.30 18.45 -0.18
C LYS A 16 -1.58 19.59 -0.92
N LEU A 17 -0.41 19.33 -1.49
CA LEU A 17 0.32 20.27 -2.37
C LEU A 17 -0.18 20.25 -3.83
N GLY A 18 -1.22 19.47 -4.15
CA GLY A 18 -1.76 19.33 -5.50
C GLY A 18 -0.86 18.54 -6.44
N LEU A 19 -0.03 17.64 -5.90
CA LEU A 19 0.75 16.68 -6.68
C LEU A 19 -0.10 15.45 -6.99
N THR A 20 0.18 14.81 -8.12
CA THR A 20 -0.46 13.55 -8.54
C THR A 20 0.58 12.54 -9.00
N VAL A 21 0.26 11.25 -8.86
CA VAL A 21 1.06 10.17 -9.45
C VAL A 21 1.22 10.41 -10.96
N GLY A 22 2.41 10.15 -11.48
CA GLY A 22 2.77 10.42 -12.87
C GLY A 22 3.29 11.83 -13.15
N THR A 23 3.12 12.79 -12.23
CA THR A 23 3.79 14.10 -12.31
C THR A 23 5.30 13.91 -12.40
N THR A 24 5.99 14.69 -13.24
CA THR A 24 7.46 14.60 -13.33
C THR A 24 8.11 15.14 -12.05
N VAL A 25 9.20 14.51 -11.59
CA VAL A 25 9.92 14.97 -10.40
C VAL A 25 10.45 16.39 -10.59
N ALA A 26 10.84 16.75 -11.81
CA ALA A 26 11.28 18.10 -12.15
C ALA A 26 10.16 19.14 -11.98
N ASP A 27 8.97 18.87 -12.51
CA ASP A 27 7.81 19.77 -12.34
C ASP A 27 7.39 19.90 -10.88
N ALA A 28 7.35 18.78 -10.15
CA ALA A 28 6.99 18.77 -8.73
C ALA A 28 7.96 19.63 -7.89
N ARG A 29 9.26 19.54 -8.16
CA ARG A 29 10.29 20.37 -7.49
C ARG A 29 10.29 21.82 -7.95
N ALA A 30 9.91 22.12 -9.18
CA ALA A 30 9.74 23.49 -9.64
C ALA A 30 8.61 24.20 -8.89
N ARG A 31 7.50 23.50 -8.62
CA ARG A 31 6.38 24.01 -7.81
C ARG A 31 6.68 24.04 -6.32
N HIS A 32 7.38 23.01 -5.82
CA HIS A 32 7.65 22.81 -4.40
C HIS A 32 9.12 22.44 -4.18
N PRO A 33 10.04 23.44 -4.09
CA PRO A 33 11.47 23.18 -3.99
C PRO A 33 11.90 22.36 -2.76
N GLY A 34 11.10 22.40 -1.68
CA GLY A 34 11.32 21.60 -0.46
C GLY A 34 10.81 20.16 -0.54
N LEU A 35 10.28 19.71 -1.68
CA LEU A 35 9.75 18.36 -1.84
C LEU A 35 10.86 17.30 -1.70
N VAL A 36 10.74 16.50 -0.63
CA VAL A 36 11.58 15.31 -0.45
C VAL A 36 11.09 14.22 -1.40
N VAL A 37 12.02 13.65 -2.16
CA VAL A 37 11.76 12.55 -3.09
C VAL A 37 12.73 11.43 -2.76
N VAL A 38 12.19 10.26 -2.51
CA VAL A 38 12.94 9.02 -2.31
C VAL A 38 12.85 8.15 -3.57
N PRO A 39 13.91 7.39 -3.92
CA PRO A 39 13.82 6.40 -4.98
C PRO A 39 12.72 5.37 -4.66
N HIS A 40 11.89 5.06 -5.65
CA HIS A 40 10.93 3.97 -5.54
C HIS A 40 11.68 2.63 -5.63
N ASP A 41 11.41 1.74 -4.69
CA ASP A 41 11.98 0.40 -4.61
C ASP A 41 10.86 -0.65 -4.70
N PRO A 42 10.48 -1.07 -5.92
CA PRO A 42 9.40 -2.04 -6.13
C PRO A 42 9.65 -3.39 -5.45
N ALA A 43 10.91 -3.77 -5.23
CA ALA A 43 11.25 -5.03 -4.59
C ALA A 43 10.98 -4.98 -3.09
N ALA A 44 11.29 -3.85 -2.45
CA ALA A 44 10.92 -3.61 -1.05
C ALA A 44 9.39 -3.56 -0.86
N ASP A 45 8.67 -2.91 -1.78
CA ASP A 45 7.20 -2.85 -1.73
C ASP A 45 6.56 -4.24 -1.88
N ALA A 46 7.07 -5.07 -2.81
CA ALA A 46 6.62 -6.46 -2.98
C ALA A 46 6.92 -7.32 -1.75
N ALA A 47 8.12 -7.21 -1.18
CA ALA A 47 8.50 -7.96 0.03
C ALA A 47 7.64 -7.56 1.25
N LEU A 48 7.25 -6.29 1.34
CA LEU A 48 6.29 -5.85 2.36
C LEU A 48 4.92 -6.49 2.13
N LEU A 49 4.44 -6.54 0.89
CA LEU A 49 3.15 -7.17 0.57
C LEU A 49 3.12 -8.65 0.94
N ASP A 50 4.21 -9.39 0.66
CA ASP A 50 4.38 -10.78 1.08
C ASP A 50 4.29 -10.92 2.61
N ALA A 51 4.96 -10.04 3.36
CA ALA A 51 4.94 -10.06 4.83
C ALA A 51 3.54 -9.75 5.39
N VAL A 52 2.78 -8.86 4.74
CA VAL A 52 1.37 -8.59 5.11
C VAL A 52 0.51 -9.83 4.82
N ALA A 53 0.71 -10.52 3.70
CA ALA A 53 -0.01 -11.75 3.39
C ALA A 53 0.25 -12.85 4.44
N GLU A 54 1.51 -13.06 4.84
CA GLU A 54 1.87 -13.99 5.92
C GLU A 54 1.20 -13.62 7.25
N ALA A 55 1.14 -12.32 7.59
CA ALA A 55 0.42 -11.86 8.78
C ALA A 55 -1.09 -12.14 8.71
N CYS A 56 -1.64 -12.27 7.50
CA CYS A 56 -3.06 -12.54 7.25
C CYS A 56 -3.46 -14.01 7.40
N ASP A 57 -2.53 -14.96 7.35
CA ASP A 57 -2.79 -16.41 7.49
C ASP A 57 -3.53 -16.78 8.79
N ARG A 58 -3.44 -15.92 9.81
CA ARG A 58 -4.17 -16.09 11.08
C ARG A 58 -5.69 -15.91 10.92
N PHE A 59 -6.14 -15.15 9.93
CA PHE A 59 -7.54 -14.80 9.73
C PHE A 59 -8.26 -15.71 8.74
N THR A 60 -7.52 -16.29 7.79
CA THR A 60 -8.03 -17.26 6.83
C THR A 60 -6.87 -18.09 6.25
N PRO A 61 -7.08 -19.38 5.91
CA PRO A 61 -6.11 -20.15 5.14
C PRO A 61 -6.07 -19.76 3.65
N LEU A 62 -6.95 -18.86 3.19
CA LEU A 62 -7.09 -18.46 1.79
C LEU A 62 -6.70 -16.99 1.61
N VAL A 63 -5.40 -16.75 1.55
CA VAL A 63 -4.80 -15.44 1.24
C VAL A 63 -4.20 -15.47 -0.16
N ALA A 64 -4.49 -14.45 -0.97
CA ALA A 64 -3.91 -14.28 -2.29
C ALA A 64 -3.33 -12.87 -2.44
N LEU A 65 -2.15 -12.76 -3.03
CA LEU A 65 -1.58 -11.47 -3.42
C LEU A 65 -2.37 -10.89 -4.61
N ASP A 66 -2.60 -9.58 -4.59
CA ASP A 66 -3.19 -8.79 -5.68
C ASP A 66 -2.27 -7.59 -5.97
N PRO A 67 -1.08 -7.83 -6.54
CA PRO A 67 -0.06 -6.80 -6.72
C PRO A 67 -0.54 -5.66 -7.65
N PRO A 68 0.01 -4.44 -7.51
CA PRO A 68 1.19 -4.11 -6.70
C PRO A 68 0.91 -3.75 -5.23
N GLU A 69 -0.28 -3.24 -4.87
CA GLU A 69 -0.56 -2.74 -3.51
C GLU A 69 -1.73 -3.45 -2.82
N GLY A 70 -2.09 -4.65 -3.25
CA GLY A 70 -3.30 -5.34 -2.80
C GLY A 70 -3.08 -6.80 -2.42
N LEU A 71 -4.03 -7.32 -1.65
CA LEU A 71 -4.19 -8.75 -1.37
C LEU A 71 -5.67 -9.01 -1.07
N VAL A 72 -6.09 -10.25 -1.29
CA VAL A 72 -7.48 -10.70 -1.15
C VAL A 72 -7.52 -11.83 -0.13
N LEU A 73 -8.47 -11.72 0.80
CA LEU A 73 -8.78 -12.76 1.78
C LEU A 73 -10.16 -13.33 1.47
N ASP A 74 -10.25 -14.64 1.27
CA ASP A 74 -11.53 -15.33 1.36
C ASP A 74 -11.79 -15.69 2.83
N ILE A 75 -12.72 -14.98 3.46
CA ILE A 75 -13.06 -15.18 4.87
C ILE A 75 -14.24 -16.14 5.07
N THR A 76 -14.68 -16.84 4.03
CA THR A 76 -15.81 -17.78 4.08
C THR A 76 -15.58 -18.79 5.19
N GLY A 77 -16.52 -18.86 6.12
CA GLY A 77 -16.43 -19.76 7.27
C GLY A 77 -15.40 -19.36 8.34
N CYS A 78 -14.63 -18.28 8.18
CA CYS A 78 -13.64 -17.84 9.17
C CYS A 78 -14.17 -16.74 10.10
N ALA A 79 -15.04 -15.86 9.59
CA ALA A 79 -15.52 -14.68 10.31
C ALA A 79 -16.12 -14.98 11.70
N HIS A 80 -16.81 -16.11 11.86
CA HIS A 80 -17.44 -16.51 13.13
C HIS A 80 -16.42 -16.74 14.26
N LEU A 81 -15.18 -17.11 13.94
CA LEU A 81 -14.09 -17.29 14.91
C LEU A 81 -13.68 -15.98 15.61
N PHE A 82 -14.04 -14.84 15.01
CA PHE A 82 -13.72 -13.51 15.50
C PHE A 82 -14.96 -12.77 16.02
N GLY A 83 -16.15 -13.39 16.00
CA GLY A 83 -17.41 -12.73 16.36
C GLY A 83 -18.10 -12.02 15.19
N GLY A 84 -17.77 -12.39 13.95
CA GLY A 84 -18.35 -11.84 12.72
C GLY A 84 -17.37 -10.98 11.91
N GLU A 85 -17.79 -10.57 10.72
CA GLU A 85 -16.93 -9.90 9.74
C GLU A 85 -16.36 -8.57 10.25
N ALA A 86 -17.18 -7.76 10.94
CA ALA A 86 -16.74 -6.49 11.50
C ALA A 86 -15.64 -6.66 12.56
N ALA A 87 -15.74 -7.70 13.39
CA ALA A 87 -14.75 -7.99 14.42
C ALA A 87 -13.47 -8.59 13.83
N LEU A 88 -13.58 -9.42 12.78
CA LEU A 88 -12.43 -9.88 11.99
C LEU A 88 -11.70 -8.69 11.36
N ALA A 89 -12.43 -7.78 10.70
CA ALA A 89 -11.86 -6.60 10.07
C ALA A 89 -11.17 -5.68 11.09
N ALA A 90 -11.74 -5.50 12.28
CA ALA A 90 -11.11 -4.74 13.36
C ALA A 90 -9.82 -5.40 13.87
N ALA A 91 -9.83 -6.73 14.03
CA ALA A 91 -8.65 -7.50 14.43
C ALA A 91 -7.53 -7.45 13.37
N LEU A 92 -7.89 -7.50 12.10
CA LEU A 92 -6.97 -7.35 10.97
C LEU A 92 -6.33 -5.95 10.99
N HIS A 93 -7.12 -4.89 11.10
CA HIS A 93 -6.59 -3.52 11.20
C HIS A 93 -5.67 -3.35 12.41
N ALA A 94 -6.05 -3.85 13.58
CA ALA A 94 -5.22 -3.75 14.79
C ALA A 94 -3.89 -4.51 14.69
N ARG A 95 -3.79 -5.50 13.79
CA ARG A 95 -2.56 -6.28 13.58
C ARG A 95 -1.62 -5.63 12.55
N LEU A 96 -2.17 -4.84 11.62
CA LEU A 96 -1.44 -4.25 10.50
C LEU A 96 -1.14 -2.74 10.69
N ALA A 97 -1.84 -2.06 11.61
CA ALA A 97 -1.58 -0.68 12.01
C ALA A 97 -0.39 -0.56 12.97
#